data_AF-A0A8R2D3C0-F1
#
_entry.id   AF-A0A8R2D3C0-F1
#
_cell.length_a   1.000
_cell.length_b   1.000
_cell.length_c   1.000
_cell.angle_alpha   90.00
_cell.angle_beta   90.00
_cell.angle_gamma   90.00
#
_symmetry.space_group_name_H-M   'P 1'
#
loop_
_entity.id
_entity.type
_entity.pdbx_description
1 polymer ?
#
loop_
_entity_poly.entity_id
_entity_poly.type
_entity_poly.pdbx_seq_one_letter_code
_entity_poly.pdbx_strand_id
1 'polypeptide(L)'
;MISIIYVTSWVIEKKKKIISYLRLIRISELTVHAKLQIKMFMQQISGYEPNEITAFGFFNFDLKLIMSILVLLITGISTMLQMKDHPMMLYLKNALKISNDHVHRIT
;
A
#
# COMPACT_ATOMS: atom_id res chain seq x y z
N MET A 1 -4.03 -9.30 1.32
CA MET A 1 -2.88 -8.52 1.83
C MET A 1 -1.53 -9.08 1.37
N ILE A 2 -1.29 -10.39 1.49
CA ILE A 2 -0.04 -11.03 1.04
C ILE A 2 0.25 -10.77 -0.45
N SER A 3 -0.75 -10.86 -1.33
CA SER A 3 -0.58 -10.56 -2.76
C SER A 3 -0.16 -9.11 -3.01
N ILE A 4 -0.62 -8.18 -2.17
CA ILE A 4 -0.24 -6.77 -2.30
C ILE A 4 1.22 -6.62 -1.88
N ILE A 5 1.64 -7.20 -0.74
CA ILE A 5 3.06 -7.23 -0.32
C ILE A 5 3.95 -7.78 -1.41
N TYR A 6 3.54 -8.88 -2.03
CA TYR A 6 4.29 -9.54 -3.08
C TYR A 6 4.48 -8.61 -4.30
N VAL A 7 3.40 -7.99 -4.77
CA VAL A 7 3.45 -7.04 -5.90
C VAL A 7 4.32 -5.84 -5.56
N THR A 8 4.14 -5.24 -4.37
CA THR A 8 4.93 -4.08 -3.93
C THR A 8 6.42 -4.41 -3.85
N SER A 9 6.77 -5.55 -3.26
CA SER A 9 8.16 -6.03 -3.15
C SER A 9 8.76 -6.29 -4.53
N TRP A 10 8.01 -6.94 -5.43
CA TRP A 10 8.44 -7.22 -6.79
C TRP A 10 8.73 -5.95 -7.59
N VAL A 11 7.88 -4.93 -7.48
CA VAL A 11 8.09 -3.64 -8.14
C VAL A 11 9.35 -2.93 -7.61
N ILE A 12 9.55 -2.92 -6.30
CA ILE A 12 10.74 -2.32 -5.67
C ILE A 12 12.02 -3.04 -6.16
N GLU A 13 12.00 -4.37 -6.21
CA GLU A 13 13.13 -5.17 -6.69
C GLU A 13 13.45 -4.88 -8.16
N LYS A 14 12.42 -4.83 -9.02
CA LYS A 14 12.59 -4.49 -10.45
C LYS A 14 13.16 -3.09 -10.63
N LYS A 15 12.66 -2.09 -9.88
CA LYS A 15 13.19 -0.71 -9.89
C LYS A 15 14.69 -0.71 -9.53
N LYS A 16 15.07 -1.38 -8.43
CA LYS A 16 16.48 -1.50 -8.01
C LYS A 16 17.35 -2.14 -9.10
N LYS A 17 16.85 -3.20 -9.74
CA LYS A 17 17.57 -3.90 -10.80
C LYS A 17 17.83 -2.99 -12.02
N ILE A 18 16.83 -2.21 -12.45
CA ILE A 18 16.96 -1.25 -13.55
C ILE A 18 18.02 -0.19 -13.22
N ILE A 19 17.96 0.40 -12.02
CA ILE A 19 18.92 1.42 -11.59
C ILE A 19 20.34 0.83 -11.55
N SER A 20 20.49 -0.39 -11.04
CA SER A 20 21.77 -1.09 -11.01
C SER A 20 22.35 -1.29 -12.42
N TYR A 21 21.54 -1.77 -13.37
CA TYR A 21 21.98 -1.91 -14.76
C TYR A 21 22.39 -0.58 -15.38
N LEU A 22 21.62 0.49 -15.18
CA LEU A 22 21.95 1.81 -15.71
C LEU A 22 23.24 2.39 -15.14
N ARG A 23 23.54 2.11 -13.86
CA ARG A 23 24.83 2.49 -13.23
C ARG A 23 26.01 1.66 -13.75
N LEU A 24 25.77 0.40 -14.13
CA LEU A 24 26.80 -0.51 -14.65
C LEU A 24 27.13 -0.28 -16.12
N ILE A 25 26.28 0.42 -16.88
CA ILE A 25 26.56 0.75 -18.28
C ILE A 25 27.81 1.63 -18.36
N ARG A 26 28.75 1.24 -19.22
CA ARG A 26 29.92 2.04 -19.53
C ARG A 26 29.50 3.24 -20.39
N ILE A 27 29.25 4.37 -19.73
CA ILE A 27 28.75 5.60 -20.35
C ILE A 27 29.67 6.11 -21.48
N SER A 28 30.94 5.68 -21.53
CA SER A 28 31.90 6.02 -22.58
C SER A 28 31.58 5.41 -23.95
N GLU A 29 30.88 4.28 -24.00
CA GLU A 29 30.61 3.54 -25.25
C GLU A 29 29.25 3.91 -25.87
N LEU A 30 28.45 4.76 -25.20
CA LEU A 30 27.14 5.19 -25.66
C LEU A 30 27.20 6.42 -26.56
N THR A 31 26.24 6.49 -27.50
CA THR A 31 26.01 7.69 -28.30
C THR A 31 25.66 8.89 -27.41
N VAL A 32 25.99 10.09 -27.85
CA VAL A 32 25.77 11.35 -27.09
C VAL A 32 24.31 11.49 -26.65
N HIS A 33 23.38 11.13 -27.52
CA HIS A 33 21.95 11.19 -27.24
C HIS A 33 21.53 10.21 -26.13
N ALA A 34 21.99 8.96 -26.20
CA ALA A 34 21.69 7.94 -25.18
C ALA A 34 22.32 8.31 -23.82
N LYS A 35 23.52 8.90 -23.82
CA LYS A 35 24.17 9.42 -22.62
C LYS A 35 23.34 10.51 -21.93
N LEU A 36 22.80 11.45 -22.72
CA LEU A 36 21.95 12.52 -22.19
C LEU A 36 20.65 11.96 -21.59
N GLN A 37 19.99 11.03 -22.29
CA GLN A 37 18.76 10.40 -21.81
C GLN A 37 18.95 9.65 -20.49
N ILE A 38 20.01 8.82 -20.39
CA ILE A 38 20.32 8.09 -19.16
C ILE A 38 20.65 9.07 -18.03
N LYS A 39 21.37 10.16 -18.31
CA LYS A 39 21.68 11.19 -17.30
C LYS A 39 20.43 11.85 -16.76
N MET A 40 19.51 12.28 -17.64
CA MET A 40 18.22 12.87 -17.24
C MET A 40 17.39 11.90 -16.42
N PHE A 41 17.28 10.65 -16.86
CA PHE A 41 16.54 9.60 -16.16
C PHE A 41 17.10 9.31 -14.76
N MET A 42 18.42 9.16 -14.65
CA MET A 42 19.10 8.94 -13.36
C MET A 42 18.92 10.11 -12.40
N GLN A 43 18.91 11.34 -12.92
CA GLN A 43 18.70 12.54 -12.12
C GLN A 43 17.26 12.66 -11.62
N GLN A 44 16.27 12.32 -12.46
CA GLN A 44 14.87 12.24 -12.05
C GLN A 44 14.63 11.17 -10.98
N ILE A 45 15.23 9.99 -11.14
CA ILE A 45 15.12 8.93 -10.14
C ILE A 45 15.80 9.31 -8.82
N SER A 46 16.96 9.95 -8.87
CA SER A 46 17.68 10.40 -7.66
C SER A 46 16.90 11.47 -6.89
N GLY A 47 16.18 12.37 -7.58
CA GLY A 47 15.29 13.33 -6.92
C GLY A 47 13.98 12.70 -6.42
N TYR A 48 13.60 11.55 -6.97
CA TYR A 48 12.38 10.79 -6.67
C TYR A 48 12.73 9.44 -6.04
N GLU A 49 13.62 9.44 -5.06
CA GLU A 49 14.05 8.24 -4.32
C GLU A 49 13.29 8.09 -2.99
N PRO A 50 11.96 7.85 -2.97
CA PRO A 50 11.47 6.97 -1.94
C PRO A 50 11.91 5.55 -2.33
N ASN A 51 12.67 4.92 -1.44
CA ASN A 51 12.95 3.49 -1.48
C ASN A 51 11.69 2.64 -1.25
N GLU A 52 10.56 3.31 -1.06
CA GLU A 52 9.30 2.78 -0.56
C GLU A 52 8.17 3.24 -1.50
N ILE A 53 7.21 2.37 -1.75
CA ILE A 53 6.01 2.72 -2.51
C ILE A 53 5.05 3.39 -1.53
N THR A 54 4.55 4.59 -1.83
CA THR A 54 3.60 5.30 -0.96
C THR A 54 2.16 5.09 -1.42
N ALA A 55 1.25 4.72 -0.53
CA ALA A 55 -0.20 4.83 -0.73
C ALA A 55 -0.66 6.26 -0.42
N PHE A 56 -1.35 6.88 -1.39
CA PHE A 56 -1.93 8.23 -1.30
C PHE A 56 -0.94 9.35 -0.90
N GLY A 57 0.38 9.10 -0.97
CA GLY A 57 1.41 10.05 -0.54
C GLY A 57 1.60 10.17 0.98
N PHE A 58 0.85 9.39 1.78
CA PHE A 58 0.90 9.47 3.25
C PHE A 58 1.49 8.22 3.91
N PHE A 59 1.29 7.04 3.31
CA PHE A 59 1.69 5.78 3.94
C PHE A 59 2.70 5.04 3.09
N ASN A 60 3.88 4.75 3.65
CA ASN A 60 4.80 3.82 3.02
C ASN A 60 4.23 2.40 3.09
N PHE A 61 4.14 1.77 1.94
CA PHE A 61 3.62 0.42 1.75
C PHE A 61 4.69 -0.59 2.17
N ASP A 62 4.89 -0.67 3.49
CA ASP A 62 5.84 -1.56 4.15
C ASP A 62 5.09 -2.67 4.93
N LEU A 63 5.79 -3.77 5.21
CA LEU A 63 5.33 -4.87 6.04
C LEU A 63 4.84 -4.36 7.41
N LYS A 64 5.51 -3.36 7.98
CA LYS A 64 5.11 -2.74 9.26
C LYS A 64 3.70 -2.15 9.20
N LEU A 65 3.37 -1.42 8.13
CA LEU A 65 2.03 -0.85 7.94
C LEU A 65 0.99 -1.97 7.92
N ILE A 66 1.27 -3.03 7.17
CA ILE A 66 0.33 -4.14 7.00
C ILE A 66 0.13 -4.92 8.31
N MET A 67 1.21 -5.17 9.04
CA MET A 67 1.12 -5.78 10.37
C MET A 67 0.33 -4.90 11.33
N SER A 68 0.51 -3.58 11.28
CA SER A 68 -0.26 -2.66 12.12
C SER A 68 -1.76 -2.69 11.80
N ILE A 69 -2.13 -2.76 10.52
CA ILE A 69 -3.54 -2.88 10.09
C ILE A 69 -4.12 -4.21 10.56
N LEU A 70 -3.37 -5.31 10.46
CA LEU A 70 -3.82 -6.62 10.95
C LEU A 70 -4.06 -6.62 12.46
N VAL A 71 -3.11 -6.09 13.24
CA VAL A 71 -3.27 -5.96 14.69
C VAL A 71 -4.48 -5.09 15.01
N LEU A 72 -4.63 -3.94 14.34
CA LEU A 72 -5.75 -3.04 14.55
C LEU A 72 -7.10 -3.72 14.25
N LEU A 73 -7.18 -4.51 13.18
CA LEU A 73 -8.40 -5.26 12.83
C LEU A 73 -8.73 -6.30 13.91
N ILE A 74 -7.74 -7.10 14.34
CA ILE A 74 -7.94 -8.11 15.38
C ILE A 74 -8.37 -7.46 16.69
N THR A 75 -7.68 -6.40 17.11
CA THR A 75 -8.02 -5.65 18.33
C THR A 75 -9.41 -5.03 18.20
N GLY A 76 -9.71 -4.37 17.09
CA GLY A 76 -11.02 -3.75 16.86
C GLY A 76 -12.16 -4.76 16.91
N ILE A 77 -12.01 -5.93 16.25
CA ILE A 77 -13.00 -7.01 16.31
C ILE A 77 -13.11 -7.57 17.73
N SER A 78 -11.99 -7.78 18.42
CA SER A 78 -11.99 -8.27 19.81
C SER A 78 -12.70 -7.28 20.74
N THR A 79 -12.44 -5.99 20.61
CA THR A 79 -13.11 -4.94 21.37
C THR A 79 -14.59 -4.89 21.07
N MET A 80 -15.00 -4.98 19.80
CA MET A 80 -16.42 -5.07 19.42
C MET A 80 -17.10 -6.29 20.06
N LEU A 81 -16.41 -7.43 20.09
CA LEU A 81 -16.92 -8.67 20.71
C LEU A 81 -17.07 -8.52 22.23
N GLN A 82 -16.08 -7.92 22.88
CA GLN A 82 -16.10 -7.65 24.33
C GLN A 82 -17.20 -6.66 24.70
N MET A 83 -17.45 -5.66 23.85
CA MET A 83 -18.47 -4.63 24.05
C MET A 83 -19.86 -5.03 23.52
N LYS A 84 -20.13 -6.33 23.30
CA LYS A 84 -21.40 -6.79 22.69
C LYS A 84 -22.67 -6.26 23.37
N ASP A 85 -22.61 -6.06 24.69
CA ASP A 85 -23.73 -5.62 25.52
C ASP A 85 -23.65 -4.11 25.86
N HIS A 86 -22.64 -3.42 25.34
CA HIS A 86 -22.51 -1.97 25.53
C HIS A 86 -23.67 -1.25 24.82
N PRO A 87 -24.28 -0.21 25.43
CA PRO A 87 -25.44 0.48 24.88
C PRO A 87 -25.22 0.99 23.45
N MET A 88 -24.01 1.44 23.13
CA MET A 88 -23.64 1.84 21.76
C MET A 88 -23.67 0.67 20.76
N MET A 89 -23.24 -0.53 21.16
CA MET A 89 -23.24 -1.72 20.30
C MET A 89 -24.67 -2.25 20.10
N LEU A 90 -25.48 -2.21 21.15
CA LEU A 90 -26.90 -2.57 21.08
C LEU A 90 -27.68 -1.63 20.14
N TYR A 91 -27.41 -0.33 20.22
CA TYR A 91 -27.98 0.65 19.29
C TYR A 91 -27.59 0.33 17.84
N LEU A 92 -26.30 0.05 17.59
CA LEU A 92 -25.79 -0.29 16.27
C LEU A 92 -26.45 -1.57 15.71
N LYS A 93 -26.59 -2.60 16.56
CA LYS A 93 -27.26 -3.86 16.22
C LYS A 93 -28.72 -3.65 15.84
N ASN A 94 -29.44 -2.83 16.59
CA ASN A 94 -30.84 -2.51 16.32
C ASN A 94 -30.99 -1.71 15.02
N ALA A 95 -30.12 -0.74 14.76
CA ALA A 95 -30.12 0.03 13.52
C ALA A 95 -29.87 -0.86 12.29
N LEU A 96 -28.91 -1.79 12.38
CA LEU A 96 -28.64 -2.76 11.32
C LEU A 96 -29.83 -3.69 11.08
N LYS A 97 -30.51 -4.14 12.14
CA LYS A 97 -31.72 -4.97 12.04
C LYS A 97 -32.84 -4.23 11.30
N ILE A 98 -33.10 -2.98 11.66
CA ILE A 98 -34.13 -2.15 11.01
C ILE A 98 -33.82 -1.97 9.52
N SER A 99 -32.56 -1.70 9.16
CA SER A 99 -32.15 -1.59 7.74
C SER A 99 -32.41 -2.89 6.98
N ASN A 100 -32.11 -4.05 7.57
CA ASN A 100 -32.26 -5.34 6.91
C ASN A 100 -33.74 -5.72 6.72
N ASP A 101 -34.58 -5.46 7.73
CA ASP A 101 -36.02 -5.64 7.66
C ASP A 101 -36.65 -4.71 6.62
N HIS A 102 -36.09 -3.51 6.44
CA HIS A 102 -36.52 -2.60 5.39
C HIS A 102 -36.19 -3.16 4.00
N VAL A 103 -34.96 -3.62 3.76
CA VAL A 103 -34.56 -4.24 2.48
C VAL A 103 -35.43 -5.46 2.14
N HIS A 104 -35.75 -6.31 3.12
CA HIS A 104 -36.61 -7.48 2.88
C HIS A 104 -38.07 -7.10 2.54
N ARG A 105 -38.56 -5.93 2.94
CA ARG A 105 -39.93 -5.48 2.61
C ARG A 105 -40.08 -4.89 1.21
N ILE A 106 -38.99 -4.54 0.55
CA ILE A 106 -38.96 -3.94 -0.80
C ILE A 106 -38.45 -4.89 -1.88
N THR A 107 -38.13 -6.14 -1.51
CA THR A 107 -37.74 -7.23 -2.42
C THR A 107 -38.82 -8.31 -2.41
#